data_AF-A0A1I6JUA4-F1
#
_entry.id   AF-A0A1I6JUA4-F1
#
_cell.length_a   1.000
_cell.length_b   1.000
_cell.length_c   1.000
_cell.angle_alpha   90.00
_cell.angle_beta   90.00
_cell.angle_gamma   90.00
#
_symmetry.space_group_name_H-M   'P 1'
#
loop_
_entity.id
_entity.type
_entity.pdbx_description
1 polymer ?
#
loop_
_entity_poly.entity_id
_entity_poly.type
_entity_poly.pdbx_seq_one_letter_code
_entity_poly.pdbx_strand_id
1 'polypeptide(L)'
;MRGAPPVHGDGARSRVTFTAFDSVDDPMLAAWGRFRFQLLESTEPPVADLRAEVRRAPASVSVVAAHGRTSDAQAGLWRLLASNNRELGRSSLLYGTHAAARNHVLRLQAASDDLKVVAVGGPVNASHGWVVSLADRPVMTCSRWYSSTSTSIASAIGALAALRTAVLSEDVDRSAPSRRFSRRATVRSDVGRW
;
A
#
# COMPACT_ATOMS: atom_id res chain seq x y z
N MET A 1 43.32 10.17 26.86
CA MET A 1 42.43 10.36 25.69
C MET A 1 41.38 9.26 25.70
N ARG A 2 40.13 9.55 26.10
CA ARG A 2 39.03 8.58 26.06
C ARG A 2 38.38 8.66 24.68
N GLY A 3 38.44 7.57 23.93
CA GLY A 3 37.76 7.43 22.64
C GLY A 3 36.26 7.59 22.81
N ALA A 4 35.66 8.36 21.90
CA ALA A 4 34.22 8.52 21.83
C ALA A 4 33.52 7.15 21.68
N PRO A 5 32.37 6.92 22.34
CA PRO A 5 31.59 5.72 22.11
C PRO A 5 31.13 5.68 20.64
N PRO A 6 31.03 4.48 20.03
CA PRO A 6 30.46 4.35 18.70
C PRO A 6 29.03 4.90 18.73
N VAL A 7 28.75 5.85 17.84
CA VAL A 7 27.40 6.31 17.53
C VAL A 7 26.53 5.08 17.26
N HIS A 8 25.61 4.81 18.17
CA HIS A 8 24.59 3.79 18.01
C HIS A 8 23.96 3.96 16.63
N GLY A 9 24.04 2.90 15.82
CA GLY A 9 23.43 2.86 14.50
C GLY A 9 22.00 3.38 14.59
N ASP A 10 21.69 4.32 13.70
CA ASP A 10 20.37 4.91 13.49
C ASP A 10 19.31 3.82 13.64
N GLY A 11 18.66 3.80 14.81
CA GLY A 11 17.83 2.69 15.27
C GLY A 11 16.81 2.42 14.19
N ALA A 12 16.96 1.29 13.51
CA ALA A 12 16.47 1.11 12.17
C ALA A 12 14.98 1.48 12.09
N ARG A 13 14.69 2.64 11.49
CA ARG A 13 13.35 3.26 11.51
C ARG A 13 12.49 2.64 10.42
N SER A 14 11.17 2.60 10.65
CA SER A 14 10.22 2.37 9.58
C SER A 14 10.31 3.50 8.55
N ARG A 15 10.05 3.18 7.29
CA ARG A 15 10.08 4.17 6.20
C ARG A 15 8.84 4.04 5.33
N VAL A 16 8.32 5.17 4.88
CA VAL A 16 7.33 5.22 3.80
C VAL A 16 8.05 5.48 2.48
N THR A 17 7.87 4.60 1.50
CA THR A 17 8.36 4.80 0.12
C THR A 17 7.19 5.01 -0.84
N PHE A 18 7.45 5.68 -1.95
CA PHE A 18 6.45 6.04 -2.95
C PHE A 18 6.77 5.29 -4.23
N THR A 19 5.77 4.63 -4.82
CA THR A 19 5.93 3.86 -6.04
C THR A 19 5.17 4.51 -7.17
N ALA A 20 5.87 4.89 -8.24
CA ALA A 20 5.30 5.33 -9.51
C ALA A 20 5.09 4.14 -10.46
N PHE A 21 3.99 4.17 -11.20
CA PHE A 21 3.71 3.21 -12.27
C PHE A 21 3.78 3.93 -13.61
N ASP A 22 4.55 3.37 -14.55
CA ASP A 22 4.70 3.95 -15.88
C ASP A 22 3.55 3.56 -16.84
N SER A 23 2.69 2.63 -16.42
CA SER A 23 1.54 2.16 -17.21
C SER A 23 0.36 1.78 -16.31
N VAL A 24 -0.86 2.02 -16.80
CA VAL A 24 -2.10 1.54 -16.19
C VAL A 24 -2.23 0.01 -16.25
N ASP A 25 -1.53 -0.62 -17.19
CA ASP A 25 -1.47 -2.08 -17.36
C ASP A 25 -0.30 -2.71 -16.57
N ASP A 26 0.33 -1.98 -15.65
CA ASP A 26 1.40 -2.52 -14.82
C ASP A 26 0.89 -3.75 -14.03
N PRO A 27 1.55 -4.92 -14.13
CA PRO A 27 1.12 -6.13 -13.43
C PRO A 27 1.07 -5.99 -11.91
N MET A 28 1.96 -5.20 -11.32
CA MET A 28 1.96 -4.90 -9.88
C MET A 28 0.77 -4.01 -9.51
N LEU A 29 0.42 -3.02 -10.34
CA LEU A 29 -0.78 -2.21 -10.15
C LEU A 29 -2.05 -3.06 -10.24
N ALA A 30 -2.13 -3.94 -11.24
CA ALA A 30 -3.26 -4.85 -11.39
C ALA A 30 -3.36 -5.88 -10.23
N ALA A 31 -2.23 -6.40 -9.75
CA ALA A 31 -2.21 -7.29 -8.59
C ALA A 31 -2.63 -6.57 -7.30
N TRP A 32 -2.15 -5.34 -7.10
CA TRP A 32 -2.58 -4.47 -6.00
C TRP A 32 -4.09 -4.23 -6.04
N GLY A 33 -4.63 -3.85 -7.20
CA GLY A 33 -6.05 -3.56 -7.36
C GLY A 33 -6.93 -4.75 -7.00
N ARG A 34 -6.58 -5.96 -7.46
CA ARG A 34 -7.29 -7.21 -7.11
C ARG A 34 -7.25 -7.49 -5.62
N PHE A 35 -6.08 -7.40 -5.00
CA PHE A 35 -5.92 -7.66 -3.56
C PHE A 35 -6.71 -6.65 -2.71
N ARG A 36 -6.62 -5.36 -3.05
CA ARG A 36 -7.39 -4.29 -2.41
C ARG A 36 -8.89 -4.55 -2.53
N PHE A 37 -9.36 -4.91 -3.72
CA PHE A 37 -10.77 -5.18 -3.96
C PHE A 37 -11.29 -6.30 -3.05
N GLN A 38 -10.55 -7.41 -2.94
CA GLN A 38 -10.89 -8.51 -2.05
C GLN A 38 -10.98 -8.06 -0.58
N LEU A 39 -10.04 -7.24 -0.10
CA LEU A 39 -10.09 -6.75 1.28
C LEU A 39 -11.31 -5.86 1.55
N LEU A 40 -11.63 -4.97 0.62
CA LEU A 40 -12.70 -3.99 0.81
C LEU A 40 -14.10 -4.60 0.66
N GLU A 41 -14.27 -5.59 -0.20
CA GLU A 41 -15.52 -6.35 -0.28
C GLU A 41 -15.75 -7.22 0.96
N SER A 42 -14.69 -7.70 1.60
CA SER A 42 -14.77 -8.52 2.82
C SER A 42 -14.78 -7.71 4.12
N THR A 43 -14.80 -6.38 4.05
CA THR A 43 -14.94 -5.51 5.23
C THR A 43 -16.43 -5.34 5.55
N GLU A 44 -16.89 -5.67 6.76
CA GLU A 44 -18.29 -5.46 7.18
C GLU A 44 -18.46 -4.25 8.13
N PRO A 45 -19.51 -3.41 7.94
CA PRO A 45 -20.39 -3.41 6.77
C PRO A 45 -19.58 -3.05 5.50
N PRO A 46 -19.95 -3.62 4.32
CA PRO A 46 -19.30 -3.27 3.07
C PRO A 46 -19.31 -1.76 2.96
N VAL A 47 -18.14 -1.16 2.76
CA VAL A 47 -18.00 0.29 2.57
C VAL A 47 -18.61 0.61 1.19
N ALA A 48 -19.94 0.63 1.13
CA ALA A 48 -20.76 0.67 -0.09
C ALA A 48 -20.48 1.95 -0.91
N ASP A 49 -20.03 3.01 -0.24
CA ASP A 49 -19.66 4.29 -0.86
C ASP A 49 -18.35 4.25 -1.66
N LEU A 50 -17.52 3.20 -1.57
CA LEU A 50 -16.23 3.18 -2.28
C LEU A 50 -16.35 3.10 -3.81
N ARG A 51 -17.38 2.44 -4.36
CA ARG A 51 -17.58 2.38 -5.83
C ARG A 51 -18.02 3.74 -6.40
N ALA A 52 -18.72 4.55 -5.60
CA ALA A 52 -19.10 5.91 -5.95
C ALA A 52 -17.94 6.90 -5.71
N GLU A 53 -17.18 6.73 -4.62
CA GLU A 53 -16.09 7.63 -4.22
C GLU A 53 -14.80 7.42 -5.04
N VAL A 54 -14.52 6.20 -5.55
CA VAL A 54 -13.49 6.00 -6.60
C VAL A 54 -13.79 6.85 -7.85
N ARG A 55 -15.06 7.19 -8.05
CA ARG A 55 -15.56 8.06 -9.13
C ARG A 55 -15.68 9.53 -8.70
N ARG A 56 -15.66 9.83 -7.40
CA ARG A 56 -16.00 11.13 -6.80
C ARG A 56 -14.95 11.67 -5.81
N ALA A 57 -13.74 11.11 -5.84
CA ALA A 57 -12.63 11.66 -5.08
C ALA A 57 -12.47 13.15 -5.45
N PRO A 58 -12.21 14.04 -4.47
CA PRO A 58 -12.02 15.46 -4.74
C PRO A 58 -10.93 15.61 -5.80
N ALA A 59 -11.03 16.65 -6.63
CA ALA A 59 -10.16 16.97 -7.77
C ALA A 59 -8.64 17.07 -7.45
N SER A 60 -8.22 16.73 -6.24
CA SER A 60 -6.85 16.54 -5.76
C SER A 60 -6.38 15.07 -5.68
N VAL A 61 -7.26 14.08 -5.90
CA VAL A 61 -6.90 12.67 -6.15
C VAL A 61 -7.38 12.33 -7.57
N SER A 62 -6.65 12.83 -8.56
CA SER A 62 -6.91 12.50 -9.96
C SER A 62 -6.64 11.01 -10.17
N VAL A 63 -7.70 10.23 -10.36
CA VAL A 63 -7.62 8.99 -11.16
C VAL A 63 -7.41 9.45 -12.59
N VAL A 64 -6.16 9.72 -12.95
CA VAL A 64 -5.81 10.29 -14.25
C VAL A 64 -6.04 9.21 -15.31
N ALA A 65 -7.04 9.43 -16.16
CA ALA A 65 -6.98 8.94 -17.53
C ALA A 65 -5.71 9.54 -18.15
N ALA A 66 -4.76 8.66 -18.46
CA ALA A 66 -3.47 9.03 -19.03
C ALA A 66 -3.67 9.91 -20.27
N HIS A 67 -3.26 11.18 -20.22
CA HIS A 67 -2.82 11.98 -21.37
C HIS A 67 -2.12 13.25 -20.86
N GLY A 68 -0.82 13.39 -21.13
CA GLY A 68 -0.11 14.67 -21.02
C GLY A 68 1.07 14.64 -20.05
N ARG A 69 2.28 14.70 -20.61
CA ARG A 69 3.55 14.87 -19.89
C ARG A 69 3.54 16.17 -19.09
N THR A 70 3.76 16.08 -17.78
CA THR A 70 4.36 17.15 -16.97
C THR A 70 5.14 16.50 -15.83
N SER A 71 6.35 17.00 -15.60
CA SER A 71 7.40 16.43 -14.76
C SER A 71 7.20 16.70 -13.26
N ASP A 72 5.99 16.51 -12.75
CA ASP A 72 5.77 16.33 -11.31
C ASP A 72 5.44 14.85 -11.10
N ALA A 73 6.36 14.13 -10.45
CA ALA A 73 6.41 12.67 -10.50
C ALA A 73 5.07 12.03 -10.09
N GLN A 74 4.44 11.31 -11.02
CA GLN A 74 3.20 10.57 -10.76
C GLN A 74 3.47 9.47 -9.74
N ALA A 75 3.08 9.65 -8.48
CA ALA A 75 3.23 8.63 -7.46
C ALA A 75 1.98 7.77 -7.41
N GLY A 76 2.06 6.54 -7.91
CA GLY A 76 0.98 5.58 -7.90
C GLY A 76 0.48 5.27 -6.48
N LEU A 77 1.32 4.70 -5.62
CA LEU A 77 0.93 4.30 -4.25
C LEU A 77 2.08 4.50 -3.27
N TRP A 78 1.80 4.49 -1.96
CA TRP A 78 2.86 4.46 -0.94
C TRP A 78 2.88 3.13 -0.21
N ARG A 79 4.07 2.74 0.27
CA ARG A 79 4.33 1.49 1.00
C ARG A 79 5.00 1.81 2.32
N LEU A 80 4.53 1.20 3.40
CA LEU A 80 5.15 1.26 4.71
C LEU A 80 6.07 0.06 4.87
N LEU A 81 7.36 0.33 5.02
CA LEU A 81 8.40 -0.67 5.20
C LEU A 81 8.89 -0.64 6.65
N ALA A 82 9.03 -1.84 7.23
CA ALA A 82 9.83 -2.05 8.41
C ALA A 82 11.30 -1.80 8.08
N SER A 83 12.09 -1.69 9.14
CA SER A 83 13.53 -1.47 9.05
C SER A 83 14.33 -2.54 8.32
N ASN A 84 13.83 -3.78 8.30
CA ASN A 84 14.39 -4.88 7.51
C ASN A 84 13.84 -4.92 6.07
N ASN A 85 13.29 -3.81 5.57
CA ASN A 85 12.63 -3.67 4.27
C ASN A 85 11.39 -4.56 4.06
N ARG A 86 10.88 -5.22 5.10
CA ARG A 86 9.63 -5.97 5.02
C ARG A 86 8.47 -4.99 4.95
N GLU A 87 7.59 -5.19 3.96
CA GLU A 87 6.39 -4.39 3.86
C GLU A 87 5.38 -4.72 4.97
N LEU A 88 5.02 -3.70 5.75
CA LEU A 88 4.06 -3.78 6.84
C LEU A 88 2.64 -3.46 6.35
N GLY A 89 2.50 -2.51 5.42
CA GLY A 89 1.24 -2.10 4.84
C GLY A 89 1.45 -1.20 3.63
N ARG A 90 0.37 -0.86 2.95
CA ARG A 90 0.39 0.01 1.76
C ARG A 90 -0.87 0.85 1.68
N SER A 91 -0.83 1.91 0.87
CA SER A 91 -2.01 2.74 0.65
C SER A 91 -3.17 1.94 0.05
N SER A 92 -4.36 2.27 0.51
CA SER A 92 -5.62 1.89 -0.15
C SER A 92 -5.93 2.77 -1.37
N LEU A 93 -5.26 3.92 -1.52
CA LEU A 93 -5.51 4.87 -2.60
C LEU A 93 -4.36 4.88 -3.60
N LEU A 94 -4.68 5.28 -4.82
CA LEU A 94 -3.69 5.74 -5.79
C LEU A 94 -3.58 7.26 -5.74
N TYR A 95 -2.40 7.80 -6.04
CA TYR A 95 -2.17 9.24 -6.10
C TYR A 95 -1.74 9.66 -7.51
N GLY A 96 -2.05 10.90 -7.85
CA GLY A 96 -1.62 11.49 -9.12
C GLY A 96 -0.21 12.07 -9.04
N THR A 97 0.28 12.39 -7.84
CA THR A 97 1.59 13.05 -7.62
C THR A 97 2.24 12.59 -6.32
N HIS A 98 3.58 12.65 -6.27
CA HIS A 98 4.36 12.39 -5.06
C HIS A 98 3.96 13.30 -3.90
N ALA A 99 3.79 14.60 -4.17
CA ALA A 99 3.37 15.57 -3.16
C ALA A 99 2.01 15.20 -2.54
N ALA A 100 1.04 14.76 -3.35
CA ALA A 100 -0.27 14.33 -2.84
C ALA A 100 -0.17 13.08 -1.95
N ALA A 101 0.63 12.09 -2.34
CA ALA A 101 0.88 10.89 -1.55
C ALA A 101 1.56 11.24 -0.22
N ARG A 102 2.60 12.07 -0.26
CA ARG A 102 3.35 12.54 0.91
C ARG A 102 2.46 13.32 1.88
N ASN A 103 1.71 14.29 1.38
CA ASN A 103 0.77 15.07 2.18
C ASN A 103 -0.32 14.20 2.81
N HIS A 104 -0.75 13.14 2.13
CA HIS A 104 -1.69 12.20 2.73
C HIS A 104 -1.06 11.45 3.90
N VAL A 105 0.16 10.91 3.75
CA VAL A 105 0.88 10.23 4.84
C VAL A 105 1.09 11.15 6.03
N LEU A 106 1.48 12.41 5.81
CA LEU A 106 1.63 13.42 6.87
C LEU A 106 0.31 13.65 7.62
N ARG A 107 -0.82 13.73 6.90
CA ARG A 107 -2.14 13.82 7.54
C ARG A 107 -2.48 12.57 8.36
N LEU A 108 -2.13 11.38 7.88
CA LEU A 108 -2.33 10.13 8.63
C LEU A 108 -1.46 10.07 9.89
N GLN A 109 -0.24 10.59 9.84
CA GLN A 109 0.63 10.71 11.02
C GLN A 109 0.07 11.71 12.03
N ALA A 110 -0.44 12.85 11.58
CA ALA A 110 -1.05 13.86 12.45
C ALA A 110 -2.37 13.37 13.08
N ALA A 111 -3.17 12.60 12.34
CA ALA A 111 -4.43 12.02 12.80
C ALA A 111 -4.26 10.57 13.28
N SER A 112 -3.08 10.19 13.77
CA SER A 112 -2.78 8.78 14.07
C SER A 112 -3.69 8.18 15.14
N ASP A 113 -4.14 9.01 16.07
CA ASP A 113 -4.99 8.59 17.19
C ASP A 113 -6.45 8.38 16.74
N ASP A 114 -6.85 8.88 15.58
CA ASP A 114 -8.18 8.68 14.97
C ASP A 114 -8.23 7.48 14.01
N LEU A 115 -7.08 6.83 13.76
CA LEU A 115 -6.98 5.68 12.86
C LEU A 115 -7.54 4.42 13.52
N LYS A 116 -8.45 3.75 12.81
CA LYS A 116 -9.10 2.52 13.28
C LYS A 116 -8.65 1.33 12.47
N VAL A 117 -8.28 0.25 13.15
CA VAL A 117 -8.00 -1.04 12.51
C VAL A 117 -9.30 -1.83 12.42
N VAL A 118 -9.64 -2.25 11.19
CA VAL A 118 -10.76 -3.15 10.91
C VAL A 118 -10.18 -4.49 10.46
N ALA A 119 -10.51 -5.55 11.18
CA ALA A 119 -10.14 -6.91 10.82
C ALA A 119 -11.01 -7.39 9.64
N VAL A 120 -10.39 -8.10 8.70
CA VAL A 120 -11.04 -8.57 7.48
C VAL A 120 -10.89 -10.08 7.36
N GLY A 121 -11.99 -10.78 7.07
CA GLY A 121 -11.95 -12.20 6.69
C GLY A 121 -11.51 -12.34 5.23
N GLY A 122 -10.64 -13.31 4.94
CA GLY A 122 -10.18 -13.55 3.59
C GLY A 122 -11.16 -14.39 2.75
N PRO A 123 -10.95 -14.44 1.42
CA PRO A 123 -11.83 -15.16 0.49
C PRO A 123 -11.74 -16.68 0.61
N VAL A 124 -10.75 -17.20 1.34
CA VAL A 124 -10.60 -18.62 1.65
C VAL A 124 -10.56 -18.81 3.17
N ASN A 125 -11.01 -19.97 3.63
CA ASN A 125 -11.00 -20.32 5.05
C ASN A 125 -9.63 -20.08 5.68
N ALA A 126 -9.62 -19.52 6.89
CA ALA A 126 -8.42 -19.19 7.67
C ALA A 126 -7.47 -18.15 7.03
N SER A 127 -7.92 -17.37 6.04
CA SER A 127 -7.22 -16.15 5.64
C SER A 127 -7.75 -14.95 6.40
N HIS A 128 -6.83 -14.13 6.91
CA HIS A 128 -7.14 -12.94 7.71
C HIS A 128 -6.38 -11.74 7.18
N GLY A 129 -7.05 -10.61 7.07
CA GLY A 129 -6.49 -9.35 6.62
C GLY A 129 -6.87 -8.23 7.58
N TRP A 130 -6.45 -7.03 7.23
CA TRP A 130 -6.86 -5.83 7.93
C TRP A 130 -6.81 -4.63 7.01
N VAL A 131 -7.64 -3.65 7.35
CA VAL A 131 -7.71 -2.34 6.74
C VAL A 131 -7.63 -1.31 7.86
N VAL A 132 -6.94 -0.21 7.63
CA VAL A 132 -6.98 0.97 8.50
C VAL A 132 -7.86 2.02 7.86
N SER A 133 -8.79 2.57 8.62
CA SER A 133 -9.68 3.64 8.20
C SER A 133 -9.46 4.92 8.99
N LEU A 134 -9.72 6.05 8.34
CA LEU A 134 -9.84 7.38 8.94
C LEU A 134 -11.20 7.94 8.56
N ALA A 135 -12.04 8.29 9.54
CA ALA A 135 -13.42 8.72 9.30
C ALA A 135 -14.17 7.79 8.32
N ASP A 136 -14.10 6.48 8.59
CA ASP A 136 -14.70 5.38 7.82
C ASP A 136 -14.21 5.23 6.36
N ARG A 137 -13.19 5.99 5.97
CA ARG A 137 -12.52 5.85 4.68
C ARG A 137 -11.29 4.97 4.83
N PRO A 138 -11.14 3.87 4.08
CA PRO A 138 -9.94 3.06 4.14
C PRO A 138 -8.75 3.83 3.59
N VAL A 139 -7.66 3.90 4.34
CA VAL A 139 -6.45 4.67 4.02
C VAL A 139 -5.22 3.79 3.83
N MET A 140 -5.17 2.64 4.51
CA MET A 140 -4.08 1.68 4.45
C MET A 140 -4.61 0.26 4.50
N THR A 141 -3.98 -0.66 3.81
CA THR A 141 -4.29 -2.09 3.85
C THR A 141 -3.07 -2.90 4.25
N CYS A 142 -3.29 -4.14 4.71
CA CYS A 142 -2.20 -5.10 4.77
C CYS A 142 -1.60 -5.35 3.36
N SER A 143 -0.38 -5.91 3.33
CA SER A 143 0.32 -6.25 2.09
C SER A 143 0.10 -7.71 1.64
N ARG A 144 -0.48 -8.53 2.53
CA ARG A 144 -0.72 -9.96 2.36
C ARG A 144 -1.83 -10.46 3.29
N TRP A 145 -2.38 -11.64 2.96
CA TRP A 145 -3.21 -12.41 3.87
C TRP A 145 -2.35 -13.10 4.95
N TYR A 146 -2.92 -13.25 6.13
CA TYR A 146 -2.34 -13.92 7.30
C TYR A 146 -3.11 -15.21 7.60
N SER A 147 -2.40 -16.23 8.09
CA SER A 147 -3.00 -17.53 8.42
C SER A 147 -3.71 -17.57 9.77
N SER A 148 -3.63 -16.50 10.58
CA SER A 148 -4.36 -16.40 11.83
C SER A 148 -4.81 -14.97 12.12
N THR A 149 -5.94 -14.84 12.82
CA THR A 149 -6.46 -13.56 13.32
C THR A 149 -5.43 -12.86 14.21
N SER A 150 -4.77 -13.59 15.12
CA SER A 150 -3.77 -13.04 16.04
C SER A 150 -2.58 -12.41 15.30
N THR A 151 -2.08 -13.08 14.25
CA THR A 151 -0.98 -12.56 13.43
C THR A 151 -1.44 -11.35 12.61
N SER A 152 -2.67 -11.37 12.11
CA SER A 152 -3.28 -10.25 11.39
C SER A 152 -3.35 -9.00 12.29
N ILE A 153 -3.91 -9.14 13.49
CA ILE A 153 -4.03 -8.06 14.47
C ILE A 153 -2.66 -7.55 14.91
N ALA A 154 -1.73 -8.43 15.27
CA ALA A 154 -0.37 -8.03 15.65
C ALA A 154 0.33 -7.27 14.53
N SER A 155 0.14 -7.69 13.27
CA SER A 155 0.67 -6.98 12.13
C SER A 155 0.01 -5.62 11.91
N ALA A 156 -1.29 -5.48 12.17
CA ALA A 156 -2.00 -4.20 12.03
C ALA A 156 -1.53 -3.19 13.07
N ILE A 157 -1.42 -3.62 14.33
CA ILE A 157 -0.90 -2.81 15.44
C ILE A 157 0.54 -2.37 15.13
N GLY A 158 1.39 -3.30 14.69
CA GLY A 158 2.76 -3.00 14.29
C GLY A 158 2.84 -2.02 13.12
N ALA A 159 1.97 -2.15 12.12
CA ALA A 159 1.90 -1.22 11.00
C ALA A 159 1.44 0.18 11.43
N LEU A 160 0.44 0.29 12.31
CA LEU A 160 -0.04 1.57 12.82
C LEU A 160 1.03 2.29 13.67
N ALA A 161 1.68 1.56 14.58
CA ALA A 161 2.78 2.09 15.39
C ALA A 161 3.96 2.54 14.50
N ALA A 162 4.29 1.75 13.48
CA ALA A 162 5.33 2.10 12.52
C ALA A 162 4.96 3.32 11.67
N LEU A 163 3.68 3.47 11.26
CA LEU A 163 3.21 4.60 10.45
C LEU A 163 3.41 5.92 11.19
N ARG A 164 3.05 5.96 12.49
CA ARG A 164 3.14 7.16 13.34
C ARG A 164 4.51 7.81 13.37
N THR A 165 5.57 7.01 13.23
CA THR A 165 6.97 7.47 13.36
C THR A 165 7.81 7.24 12.11
N ALA A 166 7.20 6.72 11.03
CA ALA A 166 7.93 6.40 9.82
C ALA A 166 8.54 7.66 9.19
N VAL A 167 9.77 7.51 8.71
CA VAL A 167 10.43 8.54 7.90
C VAL A 167 9.89 8.47 6.48
N LEU A 168 9.53 9.59 5.88
CA LEU A 168 9.05 9.63 4.50
C LEU A 168 10.25 9.75 3.56
N SER A 169 10.34 8.86 2.58
CA SER A 169 11.33 8.96 1.51
C SER A 169 11.12 10.24 0.70
N GLU A 170 12.20 10.90 0.29
CA GLU A 170 12.12 11.98 -0.70
C GLU A 170 12.05 11.42 -2.14
N ASP A 171 12.56 10.21 -2.34
CA ASP A 171 12.63 9.55 -3.63
C ASP A 171 11.36 8.75 -3.95
N VAL A 172 11.03 8.74 -5.25
CA VAL A 172 9.97 7.91 -5.83
C VAL A 172 10.61 6.71 -6.53
N ASP A 173 10.31 5.52 -6.02
CA ASP A 173 10.67 4.27 -6.66
C ASP A 173 9.83 4.10 -7.93
N ARG A 174 10.47 4.02 -9.10
CA ARG A 174 9.75 3.66 -10.33
C ARG A 174 9.60 2.14 -10.39
N SER A 175 8.37 1.67 -10.60
CA SER A 175 8.09 0.28 -10.95
C SER A 175 8.70 0.00 -12.32
N ALA A 176 9.99 -0.33 -12.37
CA ALA A 176 10.56 -0.87 -13.60
C ALA A 176 9.78 -2.16 -13.92
N PRO A 177 9.41 -2.43 -15.19
CA PRO A 177 8.77 -3.67 -15.57
C PRO A 177 9.71 -4.81 -15.18
N SER A 178 9.44 -5.43 -14.04
CA SER A 178 10.37 -6.40 -13.50
C SER A 178 10.33 -7.62 -14.42
N ARG A 179 11.46 -7.89 -15.08
CA ARG A 179 11.67 -9.09 -15.91
C ARG A 179 11.42 -10.41 -15.15
N ARG A 180 11.15 -10.36 -13.83
CA ARG A 180 10.69 -11.49 -13.02
C ARG A 180 9.25 -11.90 -13.32
N PHE A 181 8.35 -10.97 -13.64
CA PHE A 181 6.98 -11.31 -14.03
C PHE A 181 6.85 -11.73 -15.50
N SER A 182 7.73 -11.24 -16.38
CA SER A 182 7.75 -11.62 -17.80
C SER A 182 8.06 -13.10 -18.02
N ARG A 183 8.74 -13.77 -17.08
CA ARG A 183 9.08 -15.21 -17.20
C ARG A 183 7.96 -16.16 -16.77
N ARG A 184 6.85 -15.67 -16.20
CA ARG A 184 5.75 -16.53 -15.71
C ARG A 184 4.50 -16.54 -16.59
N ALA A 185 4.48 -15.75 -17.67
CA ALA A 185 3.37 -15.69 -18.62
C ALA A 185 3.55 -16.60 -19.85
N THR A 186 4.62 -17.41 -19.92
CA THR A 186 4.85 -18.37 -21.01
C THR A 186 4.88 -19.80 -20.49
N VAL A 187 3.79 -20.24 -19.85
CA VAL A 187 3.45 -21.67 -19.78
C VAL A 187 1.94 -21.79 -19.75
N ARG A 188 1.30 -21.96 -20.91
CA ARG A 188 0.34 -23.04 -21.21
C ARG A 188 -0.24 -22.85 -22.62
N SER A 189 0.26 -23.61 -23.59
CA SER A 189 -0.47 -24.02 -24.80
C SER A 189 0.21 -25.24 -25.39
N ASP A 190 0.02 -26.40 -24.76
CA ASP A 190 0.00 -27.64 -25.52
C ASP A 190 -1.06 -28.54 -24.90
N VAL A 191 -2.26 -28.50 -25.49
CA VAL A 191 -3.28 -29.52 -25.29
C VAL A 191 -3.51 -30.11 -26.66
N GLY A 192 -2.84 -31.23 -26.89
CA GLY A 192 -2.99 -32.06 -28.08
C GLY A 192 -4.41 -32.59 -28.21
N ARG A 193 -4.87 -32.56 -29.47
CA ARG A 193 -6.03 -33.24 -30.04
C ARG A 193 -6.25 -34.66 -29.50
N TRP A 194 -7.52 -34.98 -29.27
CA TRP A 194 -8.14 -36.25 -29.66
C TRP A 194 -9.38 -35.93 -30.46
#